data_AF-A0A9E4VYH5-F1
#
_entry.id   AF-A0A9E4VYH5-F1
#
_cell.length_a   1.000
_cell.length_b   1.000
_cell.length_c   1.000
_cell.angle_alpha   90.00
_cell.angle_beta   90.00
_cell.angle_gamma   90.00
#
_symmetry.space_group_name_H-M   'P 1'
#
loop_
_entity.id
_entity.type
_entity.pdbx_description
1 polymer ?
#
loop_
_entity_poly.entity_id
_entity_poly.type
_entity_poly.pdbx_seq_one_letter_code
_entity_poly.pdbx_strand_id
1 'polypeptide(L)' 'VTPDLVERGLHAGNIARDTAKVMGGGGGGRPEMAQAGGKQPEKVDEALNGVPALVRQGLSR' A
#
# COMPACT_ATOMS: atom_id res chain seq x y z
N VAL A 1 -9.86 -1.53 -0.43
CA VAL A 1 -10.01 -2.00 0.96
C VAL A 1 -11.49 -1.93 1.28
N THR A 2 -12.09 -3.02 1.72
CA THR A 2 -13.52 -3.08 2.04
C THR A 2 -13.82 -2.23 3.29
N PRO A 3 -15.06 -1.71 3.45
CA PRO A 3 -15.40 -0.82 4.56
C PRO A 3 -15.09 -1.40 5.95
N ASP A 4 -15.37 -2.69 6.17
CA ASP A 4 -15.10 -3.38 7.43
C ASP A 4 -13.62 -3.40 7.81
N LEU A 5 -12.73 -3.49 6.82
CA LEU A 5 -11.28 -3.43 7.04
C LEU A 5 -10.79 -2.01 7.28
N VAL A 6 -11.44 -1.01 6.66
CA VAL A 6 -11.18 0.41 6.95
C VAL A 6 -11.56 0.75 8.39
N GLU A 7 -12.71 0.29 8.86
CA GLU A 7 -13.15 0.45 10.25
C GLU A 7 -12.19 -0.19 11.26
N ARG A 8 -11.52 -1.28 10.85
CA ARG A 8 -10.45 -1.93 11.61
C ARG A 8 -9.08 -1.24 11.50
N GLY A 9 -9.02 -0.04 10.91
CA GLY A 9 -7.80 0.77 10.84
C GLY A 9 -6.92 0.53 9.61
N LEU A 10 -7.32 -0.35 8.69
CA LEU A 10 -6.56 -0.58 7.46
C LEU A 10 -6.77 0.59 6.46
N HIS A 11 -5.69 1.18 5.98
CA HIS A 11 -5.76 2.35 5.09
C HIS A 11 -5.02 2.12 3.77
N ALA A 12 -5.76 2.03 2.65
CA ALA A 12 -5.20 1.79 1.32
C ALA A 12 -4.11 2.81 0.93
N GLY A 13 -4.34 4.10 1.23
CA GLY A 13 -3.37 5.17 0.99
C GLY A 13 -2.01 4.97 1.64
N ASN A 14 -1.94 4.36 2.83
CA ASN A 14 -0.67 4.09 3.50
C ASN A 14 0.05 2.92 2.86
N ILE A 15 -0.68 1.84 2.56
CA ILE A 15 -0.14 0.68 1.85
C ILE A 15 0.44 1.11 0.50
N ALA A 16 -0.33 1.86 -0.30
CA ALA A 16 0.11 2.35 -1.61
C ALA A 16 1.37 3.22 -1.50
N ARG A 17 1.45 4.10 -0.51
CA ARG A 17 2.62 4.96 -0.27
C ARG A 17 3.87 4.15 0.06
N ASP A 18 3.76 3.14 0.93
CA ASP A 18 4.91 2.34 1.33
C ASP A 18 5.35 1.39 0.21
N THR A 19 4.42 0.82 -0.55
CA THR A 19 4.72 0.09 -1.78
C THR A 19 5.44 0.97 -2.81
N ALA A 20 5.00 2.22 -3.00
CA ALA A 20 5.61 3.13 -3.98
C ALA A 20 7.07 3.48 -3.67
N LYS A 21 7.46 3.52 -2.38
CA LYS A 21 8.83 3.82 -1.95
C LYS A 21 9.84 2.80 -2.49
N VAL A 22 9.45 1.53 -2.57
CA VAL A 22 10.31 0.45 -3.13
C VAL A 22 10.68 0.77 -4.57
N MET A 23 9.73 1.29 -5.36
CA MET A 23 9.92 1.69 -6.75
C MET A 23 10.49 3.12 -6.91
N GLY A 24 10.99 3.74 -5.84
CA GLY A 24 11.50 5.12 -5.85
C GLY A 24 10.44 6.16 -6.22
N GLY A 25 9.21 5.93 -5.79
CA GLY A 25 8.03 6.65 -6.22
C GLY A 25 7.15 7.19 -5.08
N GLY A 26 5.91 7.53 -5.45
CA GLY A 26 4.90 8.06 -4.55
C GLY A 26 3.53 7.42 -4.80
N GLY A 27 2.67 7.54 -3.80
CA GLY A 27 1.33 6.99 -3.85
C GLY A 27 0.43 7.61 -2.79
N GLY A 28 -0.87 7.46 -2.98
CA GLY A 28 -1.88 8.05 -2.11
C GLY A 28 -3.29 7.76 -2.57
N GLY A 29 -4.24 8.18 -1.75
CA GLY A 29 -5.66 7.95 -1.96
C GLY A 29 -6.42 7.91 -0.63
N ARG A 30 -7.67 7.49 -0.72
CA ARG A 30 -8.59 7.36 0.40
C ARG A 30 -8.33 6.03 1.16
N PRO A 31 -8.88 5.85 2.37
CA PRO A 31 -8.77 4.59 3.10
C PRO A 31 -9.24 3.36 2.30
N GLU A 32 -10.30 3.53 1.53
CA GLU A 32 -10.96 2.49 0.73
C GLU A 32 -10.23 2.19 -0.59
N MET A 33 -9.53 3.18 -1.16
CA MET A 33 -8.88 3.05 -2.47
C MET A 33 -7.70 4.00 -2.60
N ALA A 34 -6.59 3.49 -3.14
CA ALA A 34 -5.39 4.26 -3.40
C ALA A 34 -4.64 3.74 -4.61
N GLN A 35 -3.74 4.57 -5.13
CA GLN A 35 -2.87 4.27 -6.25
C GLN A 35 -1.42 4.64 -5.93
N ALA A 36 -0.49 3.97 -6.61
CA ALA A 36 0.94 4.10 -6.42
C ALA A 36 1.68 3.95 -7.75
N GLY A 37 2.81 4.61 -7.89
CA GLY A 37 3.72 4.44 -9.01
C GLY A 37 5.13 4.90 -8.64
N GLY A 38 6.11 4.56 -9.47
CA GLY A 38 7.50 4.93 -9.23
C GLY A 38 8.35 4.98 -10.49
N LYS A 39 9.59 5.44 -10.31
CA LYS A 39 10.55 5.64 -11.42
C LYS A 39 11.33 4.36 -11.76
N GLN A 40 11.24 3.33 -10.92
CA GLN A 40 11.94 2.04 -11.05
C GLN A 40 10.92 0.94 -11.39
N PRO A 41 10.43 0.86 -12.65
CA PRO A 41 9.45 -0.15 -13.06
C PRO A 41 9.96 -1.59 -12.89
N GLU A 42 11.28 -1.80 -12.92
CA GLU A 42 11.92 -3.09 -12.67
C GLU A 42 11.70 -3.62 -11.24
N LYS A 43 11.28 -2.76 -10.31
CA LYS A 43 10.98 -3.12 -8.91
C LYS A 43 9.51 -3.39 -8.62
N VAL A 44 8.65 -3.42 -9.64
CA VAL A 44 7.21 -3.65 -9.44
C VAL A 44 6.95 -4.97 -8.70
N ASP A 45 7.62 -6.05 -9.10
CA ASP A 45 7.43 -7.36 -8.46
C ASP A 45 7.89 -7.36 -6.99
N GLU A 46 9.05 -6.75 -6.70
CA GLU A 46 9.55 -6.59 -5.32
C GLU A 46 8.55 -5.79 -4.47
N ALA A 47 8.03 -4.69 -5.01
CA ALA A 47 7.07 -3.83 -4.33
C ALA A 47 5.76 -4.56 -4.02
N LEU A 48 5.23 -5.32 -5.00
CA LEU A 48 4.00 -6.09 -4.84
C LEU A 48 4.18 -7.24 -3.84
N ASN A 49 5.32 -7.92 -3.84
CA ASN A 49 5.62 -9.00 -2.89
C ASN A 49 5.65 -8.52 -1.43
N GLY A 50 5.93 -7.24 -1.17
CA GLY A 50 5.89 -6.64 0.17
C GLY A 50 4.48 -6.31 0.68
N VAL A 51 3.48 -6.22 -0.19
CA VAL A 51 2.10 -5.78 0.17
C VAL A 51 1.46 -6.65 1.27
N PRO A 52 1.54 -7.99 1.23
CA PRO A 52 0.95 -8.82 2.28
C PRO A 52 1.51 -8.54 3.69
N ALA A 53 2.78 -8.14 3.81
CA ALA A 53 3.37 -7.77 5.09
C ALA A 53 2.79 -6.45 5.61
N LEU A 54 2.65 -5.45 4.74
CA LEU A 54 2.04 -4.16 5.06
C LEU A 54 0.58 -4.31 5.52
N VAL A 55 -0.19 -5.18 4.86
CA VAL A 55 -1.58 -5.47 5.24
C VAL A 55 -1.64 -6.09 6.64
N ARG A 56 -0.80 -7.09 6.93
CA ARG A 56 -0.73 -7.72 8.28
C ARG A 56 -0.35 -6.71 9.35
N GLN A 57 0.63 -5.85 9.06
CA GLN A 57 1.05 -4.78 9.98
C GLN A 57 -0.08 -3.79 10.24
N GLY A 58 -0.86 -3.43 9.21
CA GLY A 58 -1.99 -2.51 9.34
C GLY A 58 -3.17 -3.08 10.13
N LEU A 59 -3.35 -4.40 10.13
CA LEU A 59 -4.42 -5.09 10.89
C LEU A 59 -4.02 -5.46 12.33
N SER A 60 -2.73 -5.33 12.68
CA SER A 60 -2.19 -5.66 14.02
C SER A 60 -2.06 -4.43 14.93
N ARG A 61 -2.55 -3.27 14.48
CA ARG A 61 -2.58 -2.00 15.21
C ARG A 61 -3.99 -1.74 15.69
#